data_AF-T0HSS7-F1
#
_entry.id   AF-T0HSS7-F1
#
_cell.length_a   1.000
_cell.length_b   1.000
_cell.length_c   1.000
_cell.angle_alpha   90.00
_cell.angle_beta   90.00
_cell.angle_gamma   90.00
#
_symmetry.space_group_name_H-M   'P 1'
#
loop_
_entity.id
_entity.type
_entity.pdbx_description
1 polymer ?
#
loop_
_entity_poly.entity_id
_entity_poly.type
_entity_poly.pdbx_seq_one_letter_code
_entity_poly.pdbx_strand_id
1 'polypeptide(L)'
;MLIDLFIHESEGKKVATSALCLASTAPPSTALRLVNKLCEAKLLVKIDDPDDGRRQFVELTPDTAARLENYFGADEGGMQEG
;
A
#
# COMPACT_ATOMS: atom_id res chain seq x y z
N MET A 1 6.96 0.24 -3.41
CA MET A 1 5.68 -0.50 -3.45
C MET A 1 4.88 -0.37 -2.16
N LEU A 2 5.32 -0.86 -1.00
CA LEU A 2 4.51 -0.74 0.22
C LEU A 2 4.39 0.72 0.70
N ILE A 3 5.53 1.44 0.71
CA ILE A 3 5.58 2.86 1.09
C ILE A 3 4.87 3.73 0.05
N ASP A 4 5.08 3.48 -1.25
CA ASP A 4 4.35 4.19 -2.31
C ASP A 4 2.83 4.04 -2.16
N LEU A 5 2.36 2.84 -1.81
CA LEU A 5 0.94 2.62 -1.57
C LEU A 5 0.45 3.39 -0.33
N PHE A 6 1.23 3.39 0.76
CA PHE A 6 0.93 4.18 1.96
C PHE A 6 0.82 5.68 1.68
N ILE A 7 1.74 6.23 0.89
CA ILE A 7 1.70 7.65 0.49
C ILE A 7 0.47 7.95 -0.36
N HIS A 8 0.11 7.09 -1.31
CA HIS A 8 -1.08 7.31 -2.12
C HIS A 8 -2.38 7.16 -1.32
N GLU A 9 -2.43 6.21 -0.39
CA GLU A 9 -3.59 5.99 0.47
C GLU A 9 -3.82 7.16 1.44
N SER A 10 -2.74 7.75 1.99
CA SER A 10 -2.83 8.97 2.82
C SER A 10 -3.33 10.20 2.04
N GLU A 11 -3.16 10.21 0.72
CA GLU A 11 -3.75 11.21 -0.19
C GLU A 11 -5.17 10.85 -0.66
N GLY A 12 -5.75 9.74 -0.18
CA GLY A 12 -7.06 9.24 -0.57
C GLY A 12 -7.11 8.69 -2.02
N LYS A 13 -5.96 8.36 -2.60
CA LYS A 13 -5.86 7.87 -3.99
C LYS A 13 -5.86 6.36 -4.03
N LYS A 14 -6.80 5.79 -4.80
CA LYS A 14 -6.79 4.37 -5.13
C LYS A 14 -5.67 4.05 -6.11
N VAL A 15 -4.93 2.97 -5.85
CA VAL A 15 -3.79 2.56 -6.69
C VAL A 15 -4.14 1.28 -7.44
N ALA A 16 -4.07 1.32 -8.77
CA ALA A 16 -4.20 0.12 -9.57
C ALA A 16 -2.99 -0.82 -9.37
N THR A 17 -3.22 -2.12 -9.32
CA THR A 17 -2.15 -3.13 -9.18
C THR A 17 -1.08 -2.98 -10.27
N SER A 18 -1.49 -2.68 -11.51
CA SER A 18 -0.57 -2.41 -12.62
C SER A 18 0.28 -1.16 -12.40
N ALA A 19 -0.31 -0.07 -11.90
CA ALA A 19 0.40 1.16 -11.56
C ALA A 19 1.40 0.91 -10.42
N LEU A 20 1.01 0.16 -9.39
CA LEU A 20 1.91 -0.22 -8.30
C LEU A 20 3.10 -1.06 -8.80
N CYS A 21 2.86 -1.98 -9.75
CA CYS A 21 3.93 -2.77 -10.36
C CYS A 21 4.87 -1.90 -11.21
N LEU A 22 4.35 -0.90 -11.92
CA LEU A 22 5.15 0.05 -12.70
C LEU A 22 6.01 0.96 -11.82
N ALA A 23 5.50 1.35 -10.65
CA ALA A 23 6.26 2.10 -9.65
C ALA A 23 7.31 1.24 -8.91
N SER A 24 7.29 -0.09 -9.09
CA SER A 24 8.29 -0.97 -8.53
C SER A 24 9.63 -0.85 -9.25
N THR A 25 10.73 -0.96 -8.51
CA THR A 25 12.08 -1.13 -9.09
C THR A 25 12.36 -2.57 -9.55
N ALA A 26 11.46 -3.51 -9.24
CA ALA A 26 11.58 -4.90 -9.66
C ALA A 26 11.01 -5.12 -11.07
N PRO A 27 11.46 -6.16 -11.81
CA PRO A 27 10.82 -6.55 -13.07
C PRO A 27 9.31 -6.82 -12.90
N PRO A 28 8.46 -6.58 -13.92
CA PRO A 28 7.00 -6.61 -13.77
C PRO A 28 6.43 -7.90 -13.15
N SER A 29 6.90 -9.07 -13.60
CA SER A 29 6.46 -10.37 -13.04
C SER A 29 6.92 -10.57 -11.59
N THR A 30 8.06 -9.99 -11.22
CA THR A 30 8.57 -10.01 -9.86
C THR A 30 7.76 -9.08 -8.96
N ALA A 31 7.44 -7.87 -9.43
CA ALA A 31 6.58 -6.93 -8.70
C ALA A 31 5.20 -7.55 -8.43
N LEU A 32 4.58 -8.16 -9.44
CA LEU A 32 3.30 -8.84 -9.27
C LEU A 32 3.38 -10.00 -8.24
N ARG A 33 4.46 -10.80 -8.29
CA ARG A 33 4.70 -11.86 -7.30
C ARG A 33 4.87 -11.29 -5.89
N LEU A 34 5.52 -10.13 -5.74
CA LEU A 34 5.65 -9.44 -4.45
C LEU A 34 4.29 -8.94 -3.94
N VAL A 35 3.46 -8.33 -4.79
CA VAL A 35 2.08 -7.94 -4.41
C VAL A 35 1.32 -9.15 -3.87
N ASN A 36 1.37 -10.29 -4.59
CA ASN A 36 0.69 -11.51 -4.16
C ASN A 36 1.20 -12.01 -2.80
N LYS A 37 2.53 -12.04 -2.59
CA LYS A 37 3.11 -12.41 -1.29
C LYS A 37 2.67 -11.48 -0.15
N LEU A 38 2.58 -10.18 -0.42
CA LEU A 38 2.09 -9.22 0.58
C LEU A 38 0.60 -9.39 0.87
N CYS A 39 -0.20 -9.79 -0.12
CA CYS A 39 -1.61 -10.18 0.09
C CYS A 39 -1.73 -11.47 0.91
N GLU A 40 -0.93 -12.49 0.59
CA GLU A 40 -0.85 -13.74 1.36
C GLU A 40 -0.47 -13.49 2.81
N ALA A 41 0.44 -12.53 3.05
CA ALA A 41 0.83 -12.07 4.37
C ALA A 41 -0.21 -11.17 5.06
N LYS A 42 -1.37 -10.91 4.44
CA LYS A 42 -2.44 -10.02 4.92
C LYS A 42 -1.99 -8.58 5.14
N LEU A 43 -0.95 -8.15 4.43
CA LEU A 43 -0.47 -6.77 4.47
C LEU A 43 -1.22 -5.89 3.48
N LEU A 44 -1.61 -6.48 2.35
CA LEU A 44 -2.36 -5.84 1.28
C LEU A 44 -3.66 -6.59 1.01
N VAL A 45 -4.63 -5.90 0.42
CA VAL A 45 -5.82 -6.49 -0.17
C VAL A 45 -5.98 -6.02 -1.61
N LYS A 46 -6.43 -6.92 -2.50
CA LYS A 46 -6.84 -6.55 -3.85
C LYS A 46 -8.34 -6.39 -3.91
N ILE A 47 -8.78 -5.35 -4.61
CA ILE A 47 -10.19 -5.02 -4.77
C ILE A 47 -10.45 -4.89 -6.27
N ASP A 48 -11.43 -5.64 -6.76
CA ASP A 48 -11.85 -5.53 -8.16
C ASP A 48 -12.48 -4.15 -8.40
N ASP A 49 -12.15 -3.53 -9.53
CA ASP A 49 -12.78 -2.27 -9.90
C ASP A 49 -14.21 -2.55 -10.39
N PRO A 50 -15.25 -2.00 -9.74
CA PRO A 50 -16.64 -2.24 -10.14
C PRO A 50 -16.95 -1.74 -11.54
N ASP A 51 -16.19 -0.77 -12.06
CA ASP A 51 -16.41 -0.15 -13.36
C ASP A 51 -15.58 -0.79 -14.49
N ASP A 52 -14.52 -1.55 -14.15
CA ASP A 52 -13.65 -2.23 -15.10
C ASP A 52 -13.12 -3.57 -14.54
N GLY A 53 -13.74 -4.68 -14.94
CA GLY A 53 -13.34 -6.03 -14.50
C GLY A 53 -11.94 -6.49 -14.94
N ARG A 54 -11.21 -5.70 -15.74
CA ARG A 54 -9.80 -5.95 -16.06
C ARG A 54 -8.86 -5.22 -15.09
N ARG A 55 -9.37 -4.25 -14.32
CA ARG A 55 -8.61 -3.46 -13.38
C ARG A 55 -8.84 -3.98 -11.96
N GLN A 56 -7.73 -4.11 -11.22
CA GLN A 56 -7.76 -4.39 -9.79
C GLN A 56 -7.01 -3.28 -9.07
N PHE A 57 -7.62 -2.74 -8.03
CA PHE A 57 -6.96 -1.89 -7.06
C PHE A 57 -6.24 -2.73 -6.00
N VAL A 58 -5.31 -2.09 -5.32
CA VAL A 58 -4.62 -2.64 -4.16
C VAL A 58 -4.63 -1.59 -3.06
N GLU A 59 -4.89 -2.02 -1.83
CA GLU A 59 -5.00 -1.17 -0.65
C GLU A 59 -4.23 -1.83 0.51
N LEU A 60 -3.77 -1.02 1.48
CA LEU A 60 -3.24 -1.56 2.73
C LEU A 60 -4.38 -2.22 3.52
N THR A 61 -4.07 -3.26 4.29
CA THR A 61 -5.02 -3.69 5.32
C THR A 61 -5.03 -2.67 6.45
N PRO A 62 -6.16 -2.51 7.18
CA PRO A 62 -6.24 -1.56 8.29
C PRO A 62 -5.16 -1.77 9.36
N ASP A 63 -4.79 -3.03 9.66
CA ASP A 63 -3.68 -3.35 10.58
C ASP A 63 -2.33 -2.88 10.03
N THR A 64 -2.10 -3.03 8.73
CA THR A 64 -0.84 -2.59 8.10
C THR A 64 -0.74 -1.07 8.05
N ALA A 65 -1.83 -0.38 7.69
CA ALA A 65 -1.90 1.07 7.73
C ALA A 65 -1.57 1.61 9.13
N ALA A 66 -2.25 1.10 10.17
CA ALA A 66 -1.99 1.51 11.56
C ALA A 66 -0.54 1.22 12.01
N ARG A 67 0.05 0.10 11.58
CA ARG A 67 1.47 -0.21 11.88
C ARG A 67 2.42 0.76 11.19
N LEU A 68 2.16 1.12 9.94
CA LEU A 68 2.98 2.08 9.19
C LEU A 68 2.84 3.48 9.76
N GLU A 69 1.62 3.91 10.11
CA GLU A 69 1.37 5.16 10.82
C GLU A 69 2.16 5.23 12.13
N ASN A 70 2.11 4.18 12.95
CA ASN A 70 2.90 4.11 14.18
C ASN A 70 4.41 4.11 13.91
N TYR A 71 4.87 3.40 12.87
CA TYR A 71 6.28 3.32 12.52
C TYR A 71 6.85 4.67 12.05
N PHE A 72 6.09 5.42 11.24
CA PHE A 72 6.50 6.73 10.72
C PHE A 72 6.14 7.89 11.65
N GLY A 73 5.12 7.75 12.50
CA GLY A 73 4.70 8.75 13.50
C GLY A 73 5.46 8.69 14.82
N ALA A 74 6.27 7.65 15.05
CA ALA A 74 7.10 7.51 16.25
C ALA A 74 8.26 8.52 16.35
N ASP A 75 8.42 9.43 15.37
CA ASP A 75 9.45 10.48 15.35
C ASP A 75 8.91 11.89 15.66
N GLU A 76 7.69 12.03 16.21
CA GLU A 76 7.21 13.27 16.82
C GLU A 76 7.44 13.30 18.34
N GLY A 77 8.66 12.94 18.76
CA GLY A 77 9.17 13.23 20.10
C GLY A 77 9.58 14.69 20.24
N GLY A 78 8.63 15.62 20.29
CA GLY A 78 8.88 17.04 20.48
C GLY A 78 7.69 17.77 21.14
N MET A 79 7.90 18.22 22.38
CA MET A 79 7.03 19.10 23.18
C MET A 79 5.70 18.51 23.69
N GLN A 80 5.76 17.81 24.83
CA GLN A 80 4.72 17.96 25.85
C GLN A 80 5.06 19.23 26.64
N GLU A 81 4.35 20.33 26.39
CA GLU A 81 4.30 21.46 27.32
C GLU A 81 3.40 21.07 28.50
N GLY A 82 4.00 21.04 29.70
CA GLY A 82 3.36 20.87 31.00
C GLY A 82 4.31 21.34 32.09
#